data_AF-A0A8X8D029-F1
#
_entry.id   AF-A0A8X8D029-F1
#
_cell.length_a   1.000
_cell.length_b   1.000
_cell.length_c   1.000
_cell.angle_alpha   90.00
_cell.angle_beta   90.00
_cell.angle_gamma   90.00
#
_symmetry.space_group_name_H-M   'P 1'
#
loop_
_entity.id
_entity.type
_entity.pdbx_description
1 polymer ?
#
loop_
_entity_poly.entity_id
_entity_poly.type
_entity_poly.pdbx_seq_one_letter_code
_entity_poly.pdbx_strand_id
1 'polypeptide(L)'
;MSHQLTLQADFSIFPFNFPCKLPSPTSKCKPHLSLQLPLQAAFAYKYMQASPFPSPLLSAVSDSRFTPLLNQTFWDVCLYTVSYGCSLFTSGLPFQLKMIDDAITKKKTKMDCHPEVPITPAEKMNAYEYPATCSVFTLCNRPRRDYSILVYEKYTNCLTERIQERALPVLMDKHGTELLTEVMRLWSEYEEFASFLSKIFAYLDRYYIPRRGLLSLADSMRYHFCTLVCDRLFSKLQEAMMRLIIQERDGGQIDRNLLKTVSCLLFEVGEKGTVNCYEKLEQIMLAEVAAYYSQLSLERWFWGDSFSNYLRKVDWCLNQEEARAELYPSPTTKTKILDVKCSVMKYVMLERNAEKWAQKRIAEGIAAEDQELLSKYASLKLE
;
A
#
# COMPACT_ATOMS: atom_id res chain seq x y z
N MET A 1 -7.20 44.18 27.41
CA MET A 1 -7.69 44.01 26.03
C MET A 1 -7.50 42.55 25.66
N SER A 2 -8.56 41.77 25.83
CA SER A 2 -8.61 40.32 25.68
C SER A 2 -9.87 40.01 24.88
N HIS A 3 -9.72 39.48 23.67
CA HIS A 3 -10.84 39.00 22.86
C HIS A 3 -10.78 37.47 22.79
N GLN A 4 -11.74 36.83 23.47
CA GLN A 4 -12.22 35.48 23.17
C GLN A 4 -13.45 35.62 22.26
N LEU A 5 -13.51 34.85 21.18
CA LEU A 5 -14.69 34.68 20.33
C LEU A 5 -15.27 33.29 20.59
N THR A 6 -16.46 33.26 21.16
CA THR A 6 -17.26 32.07 21.47
C THR A 6 -18.25 31.83 20.33
N LEU A 7 -18.23 30.66 19.71
CA LEU A 7 -19.23 30.21 18.74
C LEU A 7 -20.37 29.49 19.47
N GLN A 8 -21.57 30.08 19.49
CA GLN A 8 -22.82 29.38 19.80
C GLN A 8 -23.47 28.93 18.49
N ALA A 9 -23.87 27.67 18.43
CA ALA A 9 -24.59 27.08 17.31
C ALA A 9 -26.11 27.25 17.53
N ASP A 10 -26.77 27.92 16.59
CA ASP A 10 -28.23 28.00 16.51
C ASP A 10 -28.80 26.70 15.90
N PHE A 11 -29.63 26.02 16.67
CA PHE A 11 -30.51 24.94 16.23
C PHE A 11 -31.91 25.50 16.02
N SER A 12 -32.33 25.70 14.77
CA SER A 12 -33.74 25.58 14.37
C SER A 12 -33.86 25.76 12.87
N ILE A 13 -34.64 24.89 12.20
CA ILE A 13 -35.55 25.17 11.06
C ILE A 13 -36.03 23.80 10.49
N PHE A 14 -37.11 23.27 11.08
CA PHE A 14 -38.38 22.93 10.42
C PHE A 14 -39.21 21.94 11.28
N PRO A 15 -40.48 22.25 11.62
CA PRO A 15 -41.31 21.45 12.51
C PRO A 15 -42.22 20.50 11.73
N PHE A 16 -42.35 19.24 12.15
CA PHE A 16 -43.54 18.44 11.90
C PHE A 16 -43.82 17.55 13.11
N ASN A 17 -44.75 18.00 13.96
CA ASN A 17 -45.37 17.20 15.01
C ASN A 17 -46.29 16.16 14.35
N PHE A 18 -46.06 14.87 14.63
CA PHE A 18 -47.11 13.87 14.52
C PHE A 18 -47.54 13.47 15.95
N PRO A 19 -48.84 13.52 16.30
CA PRO A 19 -49.29 13.10 17.61
C PRO A 19 -49.28 11.57 17.69
N CYS A 20 -48.42 11.02 18.55
CA CYS A 20 -48.48 9.61 18.94
C CYS A 20 -49.71 9.37 19.84
N LYS A 21 -50.76 8.76 19.29
CA LYS A 21 -51.73 7.96 20.07
C LYS A 21 -51.76 6.56 19.48
N LEU A 22 -51.16 5.60 20.19
CA LEU A 22 -51.37 4.17 19.96
C LEU A 22 -52.76 3.79 20.47
N PRO A 23 -53.63 3.12 19.69
CA PRO A 23 -54.73 2.35 20.24
C PRO A 23 -54.30 0.89 20.44
N SER A 24 -54.61 0.35 21.61
CA SER A 24 -54.56 -1.08 21.93
C SER A 24 -55.92 -1.75 21.52
N PRO A 25 -56.08 -3.08 21.59
CA PRO A 25 -56.44 -3.88 20.43
C PRO A 25 -57.87 -4.43 20.50
N THR A 26 -58.76 -4.03 19.60
CA THR A 26 -59.98 -4.81 19.29
C THR A 26 -60.55 -4.42 17.93
N SER A 27 -61.04 -5.43 17.22
CA SER A 27 -61.86 -5.41 16.00
C SER A 27 -61.14 -5.55 14.65
N LYS A 28 -61.61 -6.55 13.91
CA LYS A 28 -61.20 -7.00 12.58
C LYS A 28 -61.43 -5.89 11.54
N CYS A 29 -60.40 -5.50 10.79
CA CYS A 29 -60.55 -4.86 9.47
C CYS A 29 -59.31 -5.09 8.59
N LYS A 30 -59.55 -5.32 7.30
CA LYS A 30 -58.62 -5.69 6.21
C LYS A 30 -57.43 -4.72 6.01
N PRO A 31 -56.31 -5.14 5.38
CA PRO A 31 -55.10 -4.34 5.28
C PRO A 31 -55.25 -3.19 4.27
N HIS A 32 -55.07 -1.95 4.75
CA HIS A 32 -54.94 -0.76 3.92
C HIS A 32 -53.53 -0.70 3.30
N LEU A 33 -53.40 -1.18 2.06
CA LEU A 33 -52.16 -1.15 1.26
C LEU A 33 -51.82 0.24 0.69
N SER A 34 -52.67 1.26 0.85
CA SER A 34 -52.56 2.53 0.12
C SER A 34 -51.80 3.66 0.83
N LEU A 35 -51.46 3.50 2.13
CA LEU A 35 -50.75 4.54 2.92
C LEU A 35 -49.30 4.16 3.27
N GLN A 36 -48.86 2.93 3.00
CA GLN A 36 -47.46 2.50 3.20
C GLN A 36 -46.53 2.91 2.06
N LEU A 37 -47.03 2.97 0.81
CA LEU A 37 -46.22 3.36 -0.35
C LEU A 37 -45.61 4.77 -0.26
N PRO A 38 -46.32 5.83 0.18
CA PRO A 38 -45.75 7.18 0.22
C PRO A 38 -44.66 7.34 1.29
N LEU A 39 -44.81 6.68 2.44
CA LEU A 39 -43.84 6.71 3.54
C LEU A 39 -42.58 5.89 3.22
N GLN A 40 -42.75 4.73 2.59
CA GLN A 40 -41.64 3.92 2.10
C GLN A 40 -40.89 4.61 0.96
N ALA A 41 -41.60 5.31 0.05
CA ALA A 41 -41.00 6.11 -1.01
C ALA A 41 -40.25 7.34 -0.46
N ALA A 42 -40.77 8.02 0.56
CA ALA A 42 -40.08 9.14 1.21
C ALA A 42 -38.81 8.69 1.96
N PHE A 43 -38.84 7.51 2.58
CA PHE A 43 -37.66 6.90 3.22
C PHE A 43 -36.63 6.46 2.19
N ALA A 44 -37.07 5.85 1.09
CA ALA A 44 -36.23 5.46 -0.04
C ALA A 44 -35.52 6.67 -0.67
N TYR A 45 -36.25 7.76 -0.86
CA TYR A 45 -35.73 9.00 -1.42
C TYR A 45 -34.67 9.65 -0.51
N LYS A 46 -34.93 9.73 0.80
CA LYS A 46 -33.93 10.20 1.77
C LYS A 46 -32.71 9.26 1.87
N TYR A 47 -32.91 7.94 1.76
CA TYR A 47 -31.83 6.96 1.75
C TYR A 47 -30.95 7.08 0.51
N MET A 48 -31.54 7.28 -0.67
CA MET A 48 -30.80 7.54 -1.93
C MET A 48 -30.03 8.86 -1.88
N GLN A 49 -30.57 9.90 -1.24
CA GLN A 49 -29.88 11.18 -1.05
C GLN A 49 -28.74 11.14 -0.03
N ALA A 50 -28.83 10.25 0.97
CA ALA A 50 -27.80 10.04 1.99
C ALA A 50 -26.74 8.99 1.61
N SER A 51 -26.93 8.31 0.46
CA SER A 51 -25.97 7.32 -0.05
C SER A 51 -24.66 7.99 -0.48
N PRO A 52 -23.48 7.45 -0.11
CA PRO A 52 -22.19 8.05 -0.42
C PRO A 52 -21.74 7.90 -1.89
N PHE A 53 -22.54 7.27 -2.77
CA PHE A 53 -22.29 7.18 -4.21
C PHE A 53 -23.50 7.68 -5.02
N PRO A 54 -23.30 8.54 -6.04
CA PRO A 54 -24.35 8.91 -6.96
C PRO A 54 -24.66 7.71 -7.88
N SER A 55 -25.76 7.01 -7.62
CA SER A 55 -26.29 6.02 -8.56
C SER A 55 -26.68 6.73 -9.87
N PRO A 56 -26.37 6.19 -11.07
CA PRO A 56 -26.86 6.74 -12.34
C PRO A 56 -28.41 6.77 -12.47
N LEU A 57 -29.11 6.18 -11.49
CA LEU A 57 -30.56 6.22 -11.34
C LEU A 57 -31.09 7.54 -10.77
N LEU A 58 -30.26 8.33 -10.07
CA LEU A 58 -30.68 9.62 -9.48
C LEU A 58 -31.03 10.65 -10.56
N SER A 59 -30.36 10.63 -11.72
CA SER A 59 -30.68 11.52 -12.84
C SER A 59 -31.96 11.12 -13.60
N ALA A 60 -32.39 9.86 -13.50
CA ALA A 60 -33.61 9.37 -14.13
C ALA A 60 -34.88 9.71 -13.34
N VAL A 61 -34.77 9.89 -12.02
CA VAL A 61 -35.90 10.21 -11.13
C VAL A 61 -36.24 11.70 -11.12
N SER A 62 -35.33 12.57 -11.56
CA SER A 62 -35.54 14.03 -11.60
C SER A 62 -36.25 14.55 -12.87
N ASP A 63 -36.42 13.73 -13.92
CA ASP A 63 -37.14 14.15 -15.13
C ASP A 63 -38.60 13.68 -15.04
N SER A 64 -39.51 14.63 -14.82
CA SER A 64 -40.95 14.42 -14.59
C SER A 64 -41.73 13.82 -15.77
N ARG A 65 -41.03 13.41 -16.82
CA ARG A 65 -41.58 12.82 -18.05
C ARG A 65 -41.50 11.29 -18.13
N PHE A 66 -40.85 10.61 -17.18
CA PHE A 66 -40.63 9.16 -17.21
C PHE A 66 -41.45 8.36 -16.18
N THR A 67 -42.59 8.87 -15.72
CA THR A 67 -43.43 8.21 -14.71
C THR A 67 -44.26 7.00 -15.15
N PRO A 68 -44.52 6.68 -16.44
CA PRO A 68 -45.25 5.46 -16.79
C PRO A 68 -44.40 4.31 -17.36
N LEU A 69 -43.07 4.42 -17.46
CA LEU A 69 -42.20 3.37 -18.05
C LEU A 69 -41.13 2.80 -17.10
N LEU A 70 -41.33 2.95 -15.78
CA LEU A 70 -40.53 2.20 -14.81
C LEU A 70 -41.14 0.80 -14.66
N ASN A 71 -40.53 -0.14 -15.40
CA ASN A 71 -40.91 -1.54 -15.43
C ASN A 71 -40.96 -2.12 -14.00
N GLN A 72 -41.83 -3.11 -13.74
CA GLN A 72 -42.07 -3.68 -12.41
C GLN A 72 -40.78 -4.09 -11.67
N THR A 73 -39.78 -4.55 -12.44
CA THR A 73 -38.43 -4.87 -11.97
C THR A 73 -37.66 -3.69 -11.36
N PHE A 74 -37.89 -2.45 -11.81
CA PHE A 74 -37.26 -1.26 -11.23
C PHE A 74 -37.81 -0.97 -9.83
N TRP A 75 -39.13 -1.02 -9.68
CA TRP A 75 -39.78 -0.87 -8.38
C TRP A 75 -39.42 -2.00 -7.44
N ASP A 76 -39.31 -3.24 -7.94
CA ASP A 76 -38.87 -4.40 -7.16
C ASP A 76 -37.41 -4.25 -6.68
N VAL A 77 -36.50 -3.75 -7.52
CA VAL A 77 -35.11 -3.48 -7.13
C VAL A 77 -35.03 -2.36 -6.10
N CYS A 78 -35.80 -1.29 -6.25
CA CYS A 78 -35.87 -0.18 -5.28
C CYS A 78 -36.51 -0.60 -3.95
N LEU A 79 -37.63 -1.34 -3.98
CA LEU A 79 -38.25 -1.91 -2.78
C LEU A 79 -37.34 -2.94 -2.11
N TYR A 80 -36.61 -3.74 -2.88
CA TYR A 80 -35.62 -4.68 -2.35
C TYR A 80 -34.46 -3.92 -1.71
N THR A 81 -33.87 -2.91 -2.34
CA THR A 81 -32.78 -2.12 -1.74
C THR A 81 -33.24 -1.35 -0.50
N VAL A 82 -34.46 -0.82 -0.49
CA VAL A 82 -35.01 -0.05 0.65
C VAL A 82 -35.44 -0.97 1.78
N SER A 83 -36.09 -2.10 1.49
CA SER A 83 -36.51 -3.09 2.49
C SER A 83 -35.29 -3.81 3.07
N TYR A 84 -34.35 -4.24 2.22
CA TYR A 84 -33.09 -4.84 2.64
C TYR A 84 -32.23 -3.82 3.41
N GLY A 85 -32.13 -2.58 2.94
CA GLY A 85 -31.43 -1.48 3.62
C GLY A 85 -32.03 -1.12 5.00
N CYS A 86 -33.36 -1.06 5.13
CA CYS A 86 -34.04 -0.85 6.40
C CYS A 86 -33.88 -2.05 7.36
N SER A 87 -33.95 -3.29 6.85
CA SER A 87 -33.74 -4.50 7.64
C SER A 87 -32.30 -4.61 8.16
N LEU A 88 -31.32 -4.23 7.33
CA LEU A 88 -29.92 -4.10 7.73
C LEU A 88 -29.78 -3.05 8.83
N PHE A 89 -30.30 -1.84 8.65
CA PHE A 89 -30.11 -0.76 9.63
C PHE A 89 -30.68 -1.10 11.03
N THR A 90 -31.75 -1.90 11.08
CA THR A 90 -32.43 -2.33 12.32
C THR A 90 -31.86 -3.62 12.95
N SER A 91 -31.03 -4.37 12.22
CA SER A 91 -30.47 -5.66 12.68
C SER A 91 -29.40 -5.52 13.79
N GLY A 92 -29.21 -6.54 14.62
CA GLY A 92 -28.24 -6.52 15.73
C GLY A 92 -26.77 -6.52 15.28
N LEU A 93 -25.86 -6.16 16.18
CA LEU A 93 -24.40 -6.25 15.97
C LEU A 93 -23.94 -7.61 15.39
N PRO A 94 -24.45 -8.77 15.86
CA PRO A 94 -24.02 -10.07 15.33
C PRO A 94 -24.34 -10.26 13.85
N PHE A 95 -25.49 -9.75 13.39
CA PHE A 95 -25.88 -9.85 11.98
C PHE A 95 -24.95 -9.03 11.09
N GLN A 96 -24.62 -7.82 11.52
CA GLN A 96 -23.74 -6.93 10.77
C GLN A 96 -22.31 -7.49 10.64
N LEU A 97 -21.77 -8.03 11.73
CA LEU A 97 -20.46 -8.68 11.70
C LEU A 97 -20.48 -9.91 10.79
N LYS A 98 -21.55 -10.72 10.85
CA LYS A 98 -21.71 -11.88 9.97
C LYS A 98 -21.67 -11.50 8.49
N MET A 99 -22.35 -10.44 8.08
CA MET A 99 -22.31 -9.99 6.67
C MET A 99 -20.89 -9.61 6.21
N ILE A 100 -20.11 -8.99 7.09
CA ILE A 100 -18.71 -8.67 6.84
C ILE A 100 -17.89 -9.97 6.74
N ASP A 101 -18.07 -10.90 7.68
CA ASP A 101 -17.35 -12.18 7.71
C ASP A 101 -17.65 -13.07 6.50
N ASP A 102 -18.91 -13.15 6.08
CA ASP A 102 -19.34 -13.91 4.91
C ASP A 102 -18.68 -13.34 3.64
N ALA A 103 -18.61 -12.01 3.51
CA ALA A 103 -17.96 -11.35 2.38
C ALA A 103 -16.45 -11.61 2.33
N ILE A 104 -15.77 -11.54 3.48
CA ILE A 104 -14.33 -11.80 3.59
C ILE A 104 -14.03 -13.27 3.29
N THR A 105 -14.79 -14.19 3.88
CA THR A 105 -14.64 -15.64 3.66
C THR A 105 -14.87 -16.00 2.20
N LYS A 106 -15.88 -15.42 1.56
CA LYS A 106 -16.13 -15.62 0.13
C LYS A 106 -15.00 -15.09 -0.74
N LYS A 107 -14.37 -13.97 -0.39
CA LYS A 107 -13.18 -13.48 -1.11
C LYS A 107 -11.98 -14.40 -0.90
N LYS A 108 -11.70 -14.83 0.34
CA LYS A 108 -10.60 -15.78 0.65
C LYS A 108 -10.75 -17.06 -0.17
N THR A 109 -11.91 -17.72 -0.11
CA THR A 109 -12.21 -18.94 -0.86
C THR A 109 -12.08 -18.77 -2.38
N LYS A 110 -12.55 -17.65 -2.94
CA LYS A 110 -12.40 -17.36 -4.38
C LYS A 110 -10.94 -17.17 -4.81
N MET A 111 -10.09 -16.65 -3.94
CA MET A 111 -8.67 -16.45 -4.24
C MET A 111 -7.86 -17.74 -4.07
N ASP A 112 -8.23 -18.57 -3.09
CA ASP A 112 -7.54 -19.84 -2.82
C ASP A 112 -7.97 -20.96 -3.79
N CYS A 113 -9.16 -20.87 -4.39
CA CYS A 113 -9.62 -21.77 -5.47
C CYS A 113 -9.31 -21.16 -6.85
N HIS A 114 -8.68 -21.91 -7.76
CA HIS A 114 -8.51 -21.45 -9.15
C HIS A 114 -9.88 -21.19 -9.83
N PRO A 115 -10.05 -20.08 -10.59
CA PRO A 115 -11.34 -19.68 -11.11
C PRO A 115 -11.78 -20.56 -12.28
N GLU A 116 -12.72 -21.48 -12.07
CA GLU A 116 -13.32 -22.27 -13.17
C GLU A 116 -14.54 -21.62 -13.83
N VAL A 117 -15.07 -20.50 -13.31
CA VAL A 117 -16.35 -19.94 -13.80
C VAL A 117 -16.20 -18.48 -14.25
N PRO A 118 -16.64 -18.13 -15.48
CA PRO A 118 -16.70 -16.75 -15.96
C PRO A 118 -17.61 -15.89 -15.08
N ILE A 119 -17.08 -14.75 -14.64
CA ILE A 119 -17.77 -13.80 -13.75
C ILE A 119 -18.86 -13.05 -14.53
N THR A 120 -20.10 -13.13 -14.08
CA THR A 120 -21.24 -12.42 -14.69
C THR A 120 -21.25 -10.93 -14.33
N PRO A 121 -21.86 -10.03 -15.14
CA PRO A 121 -21.98 -8.61 -14.82
C PRO A 121 -22.75 -8.31 -13.52
N ALA A 122 -23.66 -9.19 -13.09
CA ALA A 122 -24.36 -9.09 -11.80
C ALA A 122 -23.43 -9.42 -10.61
N GLU A 123 -22.41 -10.25 -10.81
CA GLU A 123 -21.34 -10.48 -9.83
C GLU A 123 -20.29 -9.36 -9.82
N LYS A 124 -20.21 -8.52 -10.86
CA LYS A 124 -19.36 -7.32 -10.85
C LYS A 124 -19.88 -6.23 -9.92
N MET A 125 -21.20 -6.20 -9.66
CA MET A 125 -21.82 -5.42 -8.59
C MET A 125 -21.99 -6.34 -7.38
N ASN A 126 -20.86 -6.73 -6.77
CA ASN A 126 -20.73 -7.85 -5.85
C ASN A 126 -21.88 -7.94 -4.82
N ALA A 127 -22.70 -9.00 -4.92
CA ALA A 127 -23.81 -9.30 -4.01
C ALA A 127 -23.42 -9.40 -2.52
N TYR A 128 -22.12 -9.51 -2.22
CA TYR A 128 -21.56 -9.61 -0.87
C TYR A 128 -20.73 -8.39 -0.43
N GLU A 129 -20.16 -7.63 -1.37
CA GLU A 129 -19.36 -6.44 -1.07
C GLU A 129 -20.26 -5.29 -0.61
N TYR A 130 -21.33 -5.00 -1.37
CA TYR A 130 -22.23 -3.90 -1.05
C TYR A 130 -22.92 -4.09 0.33
N PRO A 131 -23.49 -5.26 0.66
CA PRO A 131 -24.04 -5.46 2.00
C PRO A 131 -23.00 -5.32 3.11
N ALA A 132 -21.77 -5.81 2.92
CA ALA A 132 -20.70 -5.67 3.91
C ALA A 132 -20.29 -4.21 4.11
N THR A 133 -20.18 -3.41 3.04
CA THR A 133 -19.93 -1.97 3.15
C THR A 133 -21.08 -1.25 3.88
N CYS A 134 -22.33 -1.60 3.60
CA CYS A 134 -23.49 -1.10 4.33
C CYS A 134 -23.45 -1.50 5.81
N SER A 135 -22.97 -2.70 6.12
CA SER A 135 -22.77 -3.17 7.49
C SER A 135 -21.73 -2.36 8.24
N VAL A 136 -20.57 -2.10 7.62
CA VAL A 136 -19.53 -1.22 8.15
C VAL A 136 -20.09 0.17 8.42
N PHE A 137 -20.78 0.78 7.45
CA PHE A 137 -21.42 2.08 7.61
C PHE A 137 -22.40 2.09 8.79
N THR A 138 -23.26 1.06 8.86
CA THR A 138 -24.27 0.94 9.92
C THR A 138 -23.60 0.86 11.28
N LEU A 139 -22.56 0.03 11.44
CA LEU A 139 -21.84 -0.13 12.70
C LEU A 139 -21.13 1.15 13.17
N CYS A 140 -20.53 1.90 12.24
CA CYS A 140 -19.83 3.14 12.57
C CYS A 140 -20.79 4.31 12.88
N ASN A 141 -22.04 4.27 12.39
CA ASN A 141 -23.04 5.33 12.59
C ASN A 141 -24.14 4.96 13.60
N ARG A 142 -23.92 3.94 14.42
CA ARG A 142 -24.90 3.49 15.43
C ARG A 142 -25.14 4.62 16.46
N PRO A 143 -26.39 5.07 16.67
CA PRO A 143 -26.68 6.26 17.48
C PRO A 143 -26.28 6.15 18.97
N ARG A 144 -26.17 4.94 19.52
CA ARG A 144 -25.93 4.70 20.96
C ARG A 144 -24.53 4.22 21.30
N ARG A 145 -23.80 3.66 20.32
CA ARG A 145 -22.44 3.11 20.51
C ARG A 145 -21.72 3.16 19.17
N ASP A 146 -20.56 3.81 19.15
CA ASP A 146 -19.67 3.81 18.01
C ASP A 146 -18.83 2.51 18.01
N TYR A 147 -19.02 1.68 16.97
CA TYR A 147 -18.24 0.45 16.79
C TYR A 147 -17.05 0.62 15.83
N SER A 148 -16.68 1.85 15.46
CA SER A 148 -15.61 2.09 14.48
C SER A 148 -14.27 1.48 14.90
N ILE A 149 -13.95 1.45 16.20
CA ILE A 149 -12.74 0.80 16.71
C ILE A 149 -12.77 -0.72 16.49
N LEU A 150 -13.88 -1.37 16.82
CA LEU A 150 -14.07 -2.82 16.61
C LEU A 150 -13.95 -3.18 15.13
N VAL A 151 -14.53 -2.34 14.26
CA VAL A 151 -14.50 -2.55 12.81
C VAL A 151 -13.08 -2.32 12.26
N TYR A 152 -12.34 -1.34 12.78
CA TYR A 152 -10.94 -1.12 12.43
C TYR A 152 -10.03 -2.29 12.89
N GLU A 153 -10.20 -2.77 14.12
CA GLU A 153 -9.47 -3.95 14.63
C GLU A 153 -9.75 -5.19 13.76
N LYS A 154 -11.00 -5.37 13.33
CA LYS A 154 -11.37 -6.44 12.41
C LYS A 154 -10.64 -6.33 11.08
N TYR A 155 -10.54 -5.13 10.51
CA TYR A 155 -9.77 -4.88 9.29
C TYR A 155 -8.30 -5.27 9.46
N THR A 156 -7.64 -4.78 10.52
CA THR A 156 -6.22 -5.08 10.77
C THR A 156 -5.98 -6.57 11.01
N ASN A 157 -6.86 -7.24 11.77
CA ASN A 157 -6.75 -8.67 12.04
C ASN A 157 -6.89 -9.50 10.75
N CYS A 158 -7.81 -9.14 9.85
CA CYS A 158 -7.97 -9.86 8.59
C CYS A 158 -6.72 -9.76 7.70
N LEU A 159 -6.02 -8.61 7.71
CA LEU A 159 -4.77 -8.43 7.00
C LEU A 159 -3.66 -9.29 7.60
N THR A 160 -3.46 -9.20 8.91
CA THR A 160 -2.38 -9.92 9.61
C THR A 160 -2.57 -11.43 9.56
N GLU A 161 -3.79 -11.92 9.75
CA GLU A 161 -4.14 -13.34 9.58
C GLU A 161 -3.79 -13.84 8.18
N ARG A 162 -4.16 -13.09 7.12
CA ARG A 162 -3.88 -13.52 5.74
C ARG A 162 -2.37 -13.66 5.50
N ILE A 163 -1.55 -12.78 6.07
CA ILE A 163 -0.09 -12.84 5.97
C ILE A 163 0.43 -14.08 6.73
N GLN A 164 -0.06 -14.32 7.94
CA GLN A 164 0.38 -15.43 8.79
C GLN A 164 -0.04 -16.81 8.26
N GLU A 165 -1.25 -16.92 7.72
CA GLU A 165 -1.80 -18.19 7.22
C GLU A 165 -1.28 -18.55 5.83
N ARG A 166 -1.03 -17.54 4.98
CA ARG A 166 -0.69 -17.77 3.56
C ARG A 166 0.74 -17.42 3.21
N ALA A 167 1.18 -16.20 3.53
CA ALA A 167 2.46 -15.70 3.03
C ALA A 167 3.65 -16.28 3.80
N LEU A 168 3.64 -16.18 5.13
CA LEU A 168 4.77 -16.61 5.95
C LEU A 168 5.14 -18.10 5.79
N PRO A 169 4.20 -19.07 5.80
CA PRO A 169 4.54 -20.48 5.69
C PRO A 169 5.24 -20.82 4.38
N VAL A 170 4.81 -20.21 3.27
CA VAL A 170 5.40 -20.42 1.95
C VAL A 170 6.80 -19.81 1.86
N LEU A 171 6.99 -18.62 2.46
CA LEU A 171 8.26 -17.91 2.41
C LEU A 171 9.33 -18.50 3.33
N MET A 172 8.94 -19.19 4.41
CA MET A 172 9.88 -19.72 5.40
C MET A 172 10.88 -20.73 4.83
N ASP A 173 10.49 -21.53 3.84
CA ASP A 173 11.34 -22.56 3.24
C ASP A 173 12.13 -22.05 2.01
N LYS A 174 11.90 -20.81 1.58
CA LYS A 174 12.52 -20.23 0.39
C LYS A 174 13.78 -19.44 0.72
N HIS A 175 14.71 -19.40 -0.24
CA HIS A 175 16.00 -18.73 -0.09
C HIS A 175 16.45 -18.09 -1.41
N GLY A 176 17.38 -17.12 -1.33
CA GLY A 176 17.99 -16.48 -2.49
C GLY A 176 16.97 -15.80 -3.42
N THR A 177 17.22 -15.86 -4.73
CA THR A 177 16.35 -15.23 -5.74
C THR A 177 14.92 -15.77 -5.70
N GLU A 178 14.73 -17.06 -5.43
CA GLU A 178 13.41 -17.69 -5.35
C GLU A 178 12.57 -17.06 -4.23
N LEU A 179 13.18 -16.76 -3.08
CA LEU A 179 12.52 -16.04 -1.99
C LEU A 179 12.01 -14.66 -2.45
N LEU A 180 12.85 -13.91 -3.17
CA LEU A 180 12.49 -12.55 -3.64
C LEU A 180 11.34 -12.59 -4.64
N THR A 181 11.39 -13.53 -5.60
CA THR A 181 10.31 -13.74 -6.57
C THR A 181 9.01 -14.11 -5.86
N GLU A 182 9.08 -15.01 -4.88
CA GLU A 182 7.92 -15.48 -4.15
C GLU A 182 7.31 -14.40 -3.23
N VAL A 183 8.14 -13.55 -2.63
CA VAL A 183 7.67 -12.35 -1.91
C VAL A 183 6.85 -11.47 -2.83
N MET A 184 7.34 -11.20 -4.04
CA MET A 184 6.60 -10.34 -4.97
C MET A 184 5.30 -10.95 -5.46
N ARG A 185 5.29 -12.27 -5.70
CA ARG A 185 4.09 -13.02 -6.07
C ARG A 185 3.03 -12.95 -4.96
N LEU A 186 3.44 -13.23 -3.71
CA LEU A 186 2.54 -13.19 -2.55
C LEU A 186 2.12 -11.77 -2.17
N TRP A 187 2.97 -10.77 -2.39
CA TRP A 187 2.60 -9.36 -2.27
C TRP A 187 1.46 -9.01 -3.22
N SER A 188 1.57 -9.39 -4.50
CA SER A 188 0.51 -9.12 -5.49
C SER A 188 -0.82 -9.82 -5.14
N GLU A 189 -0.77 -11.08 -4.70
CA GLU A 189 -1.97 -11.77 -4.21
C GLU A 189 -2.56 -11.09 -2.97
N TYR A 190 -1.72 -10.71 -2.01
CA TYR A 190 -2.16 -10.02 -0.81
C TYR A 190 -2.76 -8.65 -1.12
N GLU A 191 -2.17 -7.89 -2.05
CA GLU A 191 -2.65 -6.58 -2.49
C GLU A 191 -4.07 -6.67 -3.07
N GLU A 192 -4.37 -7.72 -3.86
CA GLU A 192 -5.71 -7.94 -4.38
C GLU A 192 -6.73 -8.18 -3.24
N PHE A 193 -6.35 -8.95 -2.23
CA PHE A 193 -7.19 -9.21 -1.06
C PHE A 193 -7.40 -7.94 -0.22
N ALA A 194 -6.31 -7.22 0.06
CA ALA A 194 -6.32 -6.01 0.87
C ALA A 194 -7.04 -4.84 0.18
N SER A 195 -6.97 -4.74 -1.15
CA SER A 195 -7.74 -3.79 -1.95
C SER A 195 -9.25 -4.07 -1.83
N PHE A 196 -9.65 -5.34 -1.86
CA PHE A 196 -11.05 -5.72 -1.61
C PHE A 196 -11.50 -5.34 -0.19
N LEU A 197 -10.68 -5.62 0.84
CA LEU A 197 -10.98 -5.19 2.19
C LEU A 197 -11.12 -3.66 2.28
N SER A 198 -10.20 -2.91 1.67
CA SER A 198 -10.24 -1.45 1.68
C SER A 198 -11.55 -0.88 1.11
N LYS A 199 -12.18 -1.56 0.15
CA LYS A 199 -13.51 -1.18 -0.38
C LYS A 199 -14.64 -1.41 0.62
N ILE A 200 -14.64 -2.56 1.30
CA ILE A 200 -15.64 -2.85 2.36
C ILE A 200 -15.52 -1.86 3.51
N PHE A 201 -14.28 -1.54 3.89
CA PHE A 201 -13.97 -0.73 5.06
C PHE A 201 -13.78 0.77 4.75
N ALA A 202 -14.02 1.21 3.52
CA ALA A 202 -13.75 2.58 3.03
C ALA A 202 -14.34 3.71 3.88
N TYR A 203 -15.43 3.43 4.62
CA TYR A 203 -16.00 4.39 5.56
C TYR A 203 -15.00 4.82 6.66
N LEU A 204 -14.16 3.90 7.13
CA LEU A 204 -13.15 4.18 8.15
C LEU A 204 -12.14 5.22 7.66
N ASP A 205 -11.65 5.09 6.42
CA ASP A 205 -10.69 6.02 5.81
C ASP A 205 -11.25 7.44 5.71
N ARG A 206 -12.56 7.57 5.47
CA ARG A 206 -13.20 8.87 5.32
C ARG A 206 -13.45 9.59 6.66
N TYR A 207 -13.72 8.85 7.73
CA TYR A 207 -14.23 9.45 8.98
C TYR A 207 -13.49 9.02 10.25
N TYR A 208 -13.13 7.75 10.41
CA TYR A 208 -12.52 7.25 11.64
C TYR A 208 -11.01 7.50 11.69
N ILE A 209 -10.31 7.11 10.61
CA ILE A 209 -8.85 7.16 10.50
C ILE A 209 -8.30 8.59 10.64
N PRO A 210 -8.81 9.62 9.91
CA PRO A 210 -8.31 10.98 10.04
C PRO A 210 -8.51 11.57 11.44
N ARG A 211 -9.63 11.22 12.11
CA ARG A 211 -9.92 11.68 13.48
C ARG A 211 -8.96 11.10 14.52
N ARG A 212 -8.39 9.94 14.25
CA ARG A 212 -7.47 9.23 15.14
C ARG A 212 -6.01 9.41 14.77
N GLY A 213 -5.71 10.05 13.62
CA GLY A 213 -4.34 10.18 13.11
C GLY A 213 -3.70 8.83 12.76
N LEU A 214 -4.50 7.86 12.32
CA LEU A 214 -4.03 6.52 11.93
C LEU A 214 -3.55 6.51 10.48
N LEU A 215 -2.83 5.46 10.10
CA LEU A 215 -2.50 5.20 8.70
C LEU A 215 -3.79 4.98 7.88
N SER A 216 -3.78 5.43 6.62
CA SER A 216 -4.85 5.09 5.67
C SER A 216 -4.96 3.58 5.51
N LEU A 217 -6.10 3.06 5.06
CA LEU A 217 -6.28 1.61 4.84
C LEU A 217 -5.22 1.08 3.87
N ALA A 218 -4.95 1.82 2.78
CA ALA A 218 -3.92 1.47 1.79
C ALA A 218 -2.49 1.49 2.37
N ASP A 219 -2.18 2.41 3.27
CA ASP A 219 -0.88 2.45 3.94
C ASP A 219 -0.77 1.37 5.01
N SER A 220 -1.85 1.10 5.74
CA SER A 220 -1.93 0.06 6.76
C SER A 220 -1.70 -1.33 6.16
N MET A 221 -2.27 -1.64 4.98
CA MET A 221 -2.04 -2.93 4.33
C MET A 221 -0.56 -3.14 3.97
N ARG A 222 0.12 -2.12 3.43
CA ARG A 222 1.56 -2.14 3.12
C ARG A 222 2.38 -2.32 4.39
N TYR A 223 2.10 -1.49 5.39
CA TYR A 223 2.78 -1.51 6.68
C TYR A 223 2.74 -2.89 7.33
N HIS A 224 1.56 -3.52 7.42
CA HIS A 224 1.41 -4.83 8.04
C HIS A 224 2.14 -5.94 7.28
N PHE A 225 2.11 -5.92 5.94
CA PHE A 225 2.83 -6.91 5.13
C PHE A 225 4.33 -6.81 5.35
N CYS A 226 4.92 -5.64 5.11
CA CYS A 226 6.37 -5.49 5.21
C CYS A 226 6.86 -5.66 6.63
N THR A 227 6.13 -5.17 7.65
CA THR A 227 6.53 -5.36 9.06
C THR A 227 6.57 -6.85 9.40
N LEU A 228 5.51 -7.61 9.14
CA LEU A 228 5.46 -9.04 9.49
C LEU A 228 6.46 -9.87 8.68
N VAL A 229 6.64 -9.58 7.39
CA VAL A 229 7.60 -10.28 6.54
C VAL A 229 9.04 -9.94 6.96
N CYS A 230 9.36 -8.67 7.20
CA CYS A 230 10.70 -8.28 7.62
C CYS A 230 11.04 -8.78 9.02
N ASP A 231 10.11 -8.70 9.99
CA ASP A 231 10.33 -9.20 11.36
C ASP A 231 10.75 -10.68 11.39
N ARG A 232 10.29 -11.47 10.41
CA ARG A 232 10.58 -12.91 10.32
C ARG A 232 11.71 -13.25 9.36
N LEU A 233 11.85 -12.52 8.26
CA LEU A 233 12.65 -12.93 7.10
C LEU A 233 13.68 -11.90 6.65
N PHE A 234 13.84 -10.77 7.37
CA PHE A 234 14.75 -9.69 6.96
C PHE A 234 16.17 -10.19 6.67
N SER A 235 16.74 -11.07 7.49
CA SER A 235 18.07 -11.63 7.26
C SER A 235 18.17 -12.39 5.93
N LYS A 236 17.18 -13.22 5.59
CA LYS A 236 17.13 -13.96 4.33
C LYS A 236 16.93 -13.04 3.13
N LEU A 237 16.07 -12.02 3.26
CA LEU A 237 15.81 -11.03 2.22
C LEU A 237 17.06 -10.20 1.94
N GLN A 238 17.67 -9.69 3.01
CA GLN A 238 18.93 -8.94 2.95
C GLN A 238 20.01 -9.79 2.27
N GLU A 239 20.24 -11.03 2.71
CA GLU A 239 21.24 -11.91 2.11
C GLU A 239 20.97 -12.13 0.61
N ALA A 240 19.72 -12.41 0.23
CA ALA A 240 19.34 -12.63 -1.16
C ALA A 240 19.57 -11.37 -2.03
N MET A 241 19.15 -10.19 -1.55
CA MET A 241 19.33 -8.92 -2.25
C MET A 241 20.82 -8.57 -2.38
N MET A 242 21.60 -8.72 -1.31
CA MET A 242 23.04 -8.47 -1.35
C MET A 242 23.75 -9.41 -2.33
N ARG A 243 23.35 -10.69 -2.37
CA ARG A 243 23.91 -11.66 -3.31
C ARG A 243 23.65 -11.27 -4.77
N LEU A 244 22.45 -10.75 -5.09
CA LEU A 244 22.16 -10.21 -6.43
C LEU A 244 23.01 -8.99 -6.75
N ILE A 245 23.19 -8.06 -5.81
CA ILE A 245 24.01 -6.86 -6.00
C ILE A 245 25.47 -7.23 -6.26
N ILE A 246 26.04 -8.15 -5.48
CA ILE A 246 27.43 -8.62 -5.64
C ILE A 246 27.57 -9.34 -6.99
N GLN A 247 26.64 -10.25 -7.31
CA GLN A 247 26.65 -10.96 -8.61
C GLN A 247 26.61 -9.99 -9.79
N GLU A 248 25.82 -8.92 -9.71
CA GLU A 248 25.79 -7.90 -10.76
C GLU A 248 27.10 -7.11 -10.86
N ARG A 249 27.76 -6.83 -9.73
CA ARG A 249 29.07 -6.15 -9.70
C ARG A 249 30.17 -6.99 -10.33
N ASP A 250 30.10 -8.30 -10.17
CA ASP A 250 31.00 -9.27 -10.81
C ASP A 250 30.71 -9.46 -12.31
N GLY A 251 29.72 -8.74 -12.86
CA GLY A 251 29.33 -8.82 -14.28
C GLY A 251 28.32 -9.93 -14.58
N GLY A 252 27.74 -10.55 -13.55
CA GLY A 252 26.67 -11.52 -13.70
C GLY A 252 25.37 -10.89 -14.18
N GLN A 253 24.59 -11.63 -14.97
CA GLN A 253 23.24 -11.24 -15.34
C GLN A 253 22.29 -11.46 -14.16
N ILE A 254 21.53 -10.43 -13.80
CA ILE A 254 20.51 -10.50 -12.74
C ILE A 254 19.18 -9.93 -13.25
N ASP A 255 18.09 -10.30 -12.59
CA ASP A 255 16.81 -9.62 -12.77
C ASP A 255 16.83 -8.28 -12.00
N ARG A 256 17.22 -7.21 -12.70
CA ARG A 256 17.23 -5.84 -12.17
C ARG A 256 15.84 -5.36 -11.75
N ASN A 257 14.79 -5.83 -12.43
CA ASN A 257 13.42 -5.40 -12.12
C ASN A 257 12.94 -6.03 -10.81
N LEU A 258 13.31 -7.28 -10.54
CA LEU A 258 13.05 -7.93 -9.25
C LEU A 258 13.72 -7.16 -8.11
N LEU A 259 15.02 -6.85 -8.24
CA LEU A 259 15.73 -6.08 -7.21
C LEU A 259 15.07 -4.72 -6.98
N LYS A 260 14.76 -3.98 -8.05
CA LYS A 260 14.07 -2.69 -7.98
C LYS A 260 12.72 -2.79 -7.26
N THR A 261 11.90 -3.76 -7.64
CA THR A 261 10.52 -3.87 -7.12
C THR A 261 10.52 -4.26 -5.65
N VAL A 262 11.40 -5.18 -5.22
CA VAL A 262 11.57 -5.52 -3.81
C VAL A 262 12.11 -4.33 -3.02
N SER A 263 13.09 -3.60 -3.54
CA SER A 263 13.60 -2.38 -2.92
C SER A 263 12.50 -1.32 -2.75
N CYS A 264 11.63 -1.12 -3.75
CA CYS A 264 10.48 -0.23 -3.67
C CYS A 264 9.51 -0.65 -2.56
N LEU A 265 9.17 -1.95 -2.48
CA LEU A 265 8.28 -2.49 -1.45
C LEU A 265 8.80 -2.23 -0.03
N LEU A 266 10.11 -2.39 0.19
CA LEU A 266 10.74 -2.11 1.47
C LEU A 266 10.82 -0.61 1.78
N PHE A 267 11.06 0.22 0.76
CA PHE A 267 11.17 1.67 0.88
C PHE A 267 9.84 2.34 1.25
N GLU A 268 8.76 2.00 0.54
CA GLU A 268 7.43 2.61 0.75
C GLU A 268 6.88 2.44 2.17
N VAL A 269 7.33 1.41 2.89
CA VAL A 269 6.94 1.18 4.29
C VAL A 269 7.82 1.95 5.28
N GLY A 270 9.09 2.18 4.95
CA GLY A 270 10.04 2.90 5.79
C GLY A 270 9.67 4.36 6.03
N GLU A 271 9.02 5.03 5.06
CA GLU A 271 8.64 6.46 5.20
C GLU A 271 7.53 6.70 6.25
N LYS A 272 6.75 5.68 6.60
CA LYS A 272 5.52 5.84 7.39
C LYS A 272 5.54 5.13 8.76
N GLY A 273 6.64 4.47 9.13
CA GLY A 273 6.72 3.64 10.34
C GLY A 273 8.11 3.60 11.01
N THR A 274 8.14 3.08 12.24
CA THR A 274 9.33 3.08 13.13
C THR A 274 10.38 2.02 12.79
N VAL A 275 10.02 0.98 12.02
CA VAL A 275 10.94 -0.10 11.63
C VAL A 275 11.36 0.10 10.18
N ASN A 276 12.43 0.88 9.98
CA ASN A 276 12.91 1.17 8.63
C ASN A 276 13.83 0.05 8.13
N CYS A 277 13.22 -1.02 7.59
CA CYS A 277 13.93 -2.15 7.01
C CYS A 277 14.80 -1.73 5.81
N TYR A 278 14.32 -0.73 5.06
CA TYR A 278 15.07 -0.17 3.95
C TYR A 278 16.31 0.59 4.43
N GLU A 279 16.24 1.39 5.50
CA GLU A 279 17.44 2.03 6.09
C GLU A 279 18.48 1.01 6.54
N LYS A 280 18.06 -0.10 7.18
CA LYS A 280 18.99 -1.18 7.55
C LYS A 280 19.65 -1.79 6.31
N LEU A 281 18.86 -2.08 5.27
CA LEU A 281 19.38 -2.58 4.01
C LEU A 281 20.33 -1.56 3.37
N GLU A 282 19.99 -0.27 3.39
CA GLU A 282 20.81 0.83 2.87
C GLU A 282 22.17 0.87 3.56
N GLN A 283 22.21 0.84 4.89
CA GLN A 283 23.47 0.83 5.64
C GLN A 283 24.36 -0.36 5.26
N ILE A 284 23.75 -1.53 5.07
CA ILE A 284 24.46 -2.75 4.67
C ILE A 284 24.97 -2.64 3.24
N MET A 285 24.15 -2.10 2.32
CA MET A 285 24.56 -1.83 0.94
C MET A 285 25.74 -0.87 0.90
N LEU A 286 25.73 0.22 1.69
CA LEU A 286 26.82 1.19 1.76
C LEU A 286 28.11 0.58 2.30
N ALA A 287 28.02 -0.22 3.37
CA ALA A 287 29.18 -0.94 3.91
C ALA A 287 29.77 -1.93 2.89
N GLU A 288 28.91 -2.64 2.16
CA GLU A 288 29.34 -3.57 1.12
C GLU A 288 29.99 -2.86 -0.07
N VAL A 289 29.44 -1.72 -0.53
CA VAL A 289 30.07 -0.88 -1.57
C VAL A 289 31.49 -0.53 -1.15
N ALA A 290 31.67 -0.07 0.09
CA ALA A 290 32.97 0.32 0.59
C ALA A 290 33.96 -0.86 0.65
N ALA A 291 33.51 -2.00 1.17
CA ALA A 291 34.32 -3.21 1.28
C ALA A 291 34.72 -3.75 -0.11
N TYR A 292 33.76 -3.90 -1.02
CA TYR A 292 33.97 -4.44 -2.36
C TYR A 292 35.01 -3.64 -3.15
N TYR A 293 34.85 -2.31 -3.25
CA TYR A 293 35.78 -1.48 -4.02
C TYR A 293 37.14 -1.32 -3.31
N SER A 294 37.19 -1.32 -1.98
CA SER A 294 38.46 -1.33 -1.24
C SER A 294 39.26 -2.59 -1.54
N GLN A 295 38.60 -3.76 -1.49
CA GLN A 295 39.24 -5.04 -1.75
C GLN A 295 39.69 -5.16 -3.21
N LEU A 296 38.79 -4.86 -4.16
CA LEU A 296 39.05 -4.97 -5.60
C LEU A 296 40.23 -4.08 -6.03
N SER A 297 40.27 -2.86 -5.51
CA SER A 297 41.36 -1.92 -5.80
C SER A 297 42.69 -2.40 -5.22
N LEU A 298 42.73 -2.75 -3.92
CA LEU A 298 43.98 -3.06 -3.21
C LEU A 298 44.57 -4.43 -3.58
N GLU A 299 43.73 -5.45 -3.76
CA GLU A 299 44.20 -6.82 -3.96
C GLU A 299 44.46 -7.13 -5.44
N ARG A 300 43.64 -6.58 -6.35
CA ARG A 300 43.66 -7.00 -7.76
C ARG A 300 44.31 -5.99 -8.68
N TRP A 301 43.92 -4.72 -8.59
CA TRP A 301 44.35 -3.74 -9.59
C TRP A 301 45.65 -3.04 -9.22
N PHE A 302 45.82 -2.70 -7.94
CA PHE A 302 46.97 -1.92 -7.49
C PHE A 302 48.33 -2.55 -7.85
N TRP A 303 48.44 -3.87 -7.67
CA TRP A 303 49.68 -4.60 -7.93
C TRP A 303 49.88 -4.99 -9.40
N GLY A 304 48.80 -5.22 -10.14
CA GLY A 304 48.86 -5.82 -11.48
C GLY A 304 48.72 -4.83 -12.65
N ASP A 305 48.11 -3.66 -12.44
CA ASP A 305 47.79 -2.72 -13.53
C ASP A 305 48.78 -1.54 -13.63
N SER A 306 48.90 -1.00 -14.85
CA SER A 306 49.48 0.33 -15.10
C SER A 306 48.58 1.44 -14.56
N PHE A 307 49.13 2.63 -14.35
CA PHE A 307 48.36 3.74 -13.78
C PHE A 307 47.17 4.15 -14.65
N SER A 308 47.37 4.27 -15.96
CA SER A 308 46.29 4.63 -16.90
C SER A 308 45.18 3.58 -16.94
N ASN A 309 45.53 2.28 -16.93
CA ASN A 309 44.52 1.22 -16.94
C ASN A 309 43.71 1.18 -15.65
N TYR A 310 44.37 1.45 -14.52
CA TYR A 310 43.70 1.59 -13.23
C TYR A 310 42.73 2.78 -13.22
N LEU A 311 43.14 3.96 -13.72
CA LEU A 311 42.25 5.14 -13.84
C LEU A 311 41.02 4.85 -14.69
N ARG A 312 41.18 4.19 -15.85
CA ARG A 312 40.06 3.82 -16.71
C ARG A 312 39.11 2.81 -16.05
N LYS A 313 39.65 1.82 -15.32
CA LYS A 313 38.84 0.86 -14.55
C LYS A 313 38.01 1.55 -13.47
N VAL A 314 38.60 2.56 -12.83
CA VAL A 314 37.87 3.39 -11.87
C VAL A 314 36.74 4.16 -12.53
N ASP A 315 37.00 4.87 -13.63
CA ASP A 315 35.94 5.61 -14.33
C ASP A 315 34.80 4.68 -14.75
N TRP A 316 35.16 3.51 -15.29
CA TRP A 316 34.19 2.49 -15.66
C TRP A 316 33.34 2.03 -14.47
N CYS A 317 33.94 1.71 -13.32
CA CYS A 317 33.20 1.34 -12.11
C CYS A 317 32.33 2.48 -11.57
N LEU A 318 32.79 3.73 -11.67
CA LEU A 318 32.01 4.88 -11.27
C LEU A 318 30.73 4.98 -12.10
N ASN A 319 30.84 4.90 -13.42
CA ASN A 319 29.70 4.95 -14.34
C ASN A 319 28.76 3.75 -14.13
N GLN A 320 29.29 2.55 -13.86
CA GLN A 320 28.47 1.36 -13.57
C GLN A 320 27.65 1.49 -12.28
N GLU A 321 28.26 1.97 -11.19
CA GLU A 321 27.50 2.13 -9.94
C GLU A 321 26.51 3.29 -10.03
N GLU A 322 26.79 4.33 -10.82
CA GLU A 322 25.81 5.39 -11.10
C GLU A 322 24.58 4.84 -11.81
N ALA A 323 24.77 4.05 -12.86
CA ALA A 323 23.67 3.37 -13.55
C ALA A 323 22.91 2.41 -12.63
N ARG A 324 23.60 1.70 -11.72
CA ARG A 324 22.98 0.83 -10.71
C ARG A 324 22.18 1.62 -9.69
N ALA A 325 22.68 2.78 -9.25
CA ALA A 325 22.04 3.60 -8.24
C ALA A 325 20.68 4.16 -8.71
N GLU A 326 20.48 4.31 -10.03
CA GLU A 326 19.18 4.66 -10.62
C GLU A 326 18.08 3.59 -10.41
N LEU A 327 18.45 2.37 -10.03
CA LEU A 327 17.49 1.29 -9.76
C LEU A 327 16.84 1.44 -8.39
N TYR A 328 17.49 2.14 -7.45
CA TYR A 328 16.98 2.27 -6.08
C TYR A 328 15.95 3.39 -5.97
N PRO A 329 14.92 3.22 -5.13
CA PRO A 329 13.78 4.15 -5.07
C PRO A 329 14.15 5.52 -4.46
N SER A 330 15.15 5.56 -3.58
CA SER A 330 15.48 6.77 -2.83
C SER A 330 16.58 7.58 -3.51
N PRO A 331 16.36 8.89 -3.80
CA PRO A 331 17.41 9.76 -4.31
C PRO A 331 18.54 9.96 -3.29
N THR A 332 18.26 9.86 -1.99
CA THR A 332 19.29 9.96 -0.95
C THR A 332 20.15 8.70 -0.88
N THR A 333 19.58 7.52 -1.17
CA THR A 333 20.37 6.28 -1.30
C THR A 333 21.33 6.39 -2.47
N LYS A 334 20.86 6.94 -3.61
CA LYS A 334 21.71 7.17 -4.78
C LYS A 334 22.89 8.06 -4.44
N THR A 335 22.68 9.21 -3.82
CA THR A 335 23.78 10.11 -3.45
C THR A 335 24.75 9.42 -2.50
N LYS A 336 24.26 8.79 -1.42
CA LYS A 336 25.12 8.07 -0.46
C LYS A 336 25.98 6.97 -1.09
N ILE A 337 25.42 6.17 -2.01
CA ILE A 337 26.18 5.11 -2.69
C ILE A 337 27.29 5.72 -3.54
N LEU A 338 26.98 6.80 -4.27
CA LEU A 338 27.95 7.52 -5.09
C LEU A 338 29.05 8.13 -4.22
N ASP A 339 28.68 8.77 -3.10
CA ASP A 339 29.61 9.41 -2.17
C ASP A 339 30.54 8.39 -1.51
N VAL A 340 30.01 7.29 -0.99
CA VAL A 340 30.82 6.22 -0.37
C VAL A 340 31.80 5.63 -1.37
N LYS A 341 31.34 5.30 -2.57
CA LYS A 341 32.20 4.78 -3.64
C LYS A 341 33.29 5.79 -4.03
N CYS A 342 32.93 7.05 -4.27
CA CYS A 342 33.87 8.11 -4.61
C CYS A 342 34.88 8.34 -3.48
N SER A 343 34.44 8.31 -2.22
CA SER A 343 35.28 8.43 -1.02
C SER A 343 36.31 7.31 -0.94
N VAL A 344 35.85 6.06 -1.05
CA VAL A 344 36.71 4.87 -1.00
C VAL A 344 37.72 4.91 -2.13
N MET A 345 37.28 5.25 -3.34
CA MET A 345 38.17 5.29 -4.47
C MET A 345 39.17 6.44 -4.36
N LYS A 346 38.73 7.65 -3.97
CA LYS A 346 39.62 8.79 -3.74
C LYS A 346 40.66 8.49 -2.65
N TYR A 347 40.24 7.89 -1.53
CA TYR A 347 41.15 7.46 -0.46
C TYR A 347 42.18 6.44 -0.97
N VAL A 348 41.74 5.39 -1.67
CA VAL A 348 42.65 4.34 -2.15
C VAL A 348 43.57 4.83 -3.28
N MET A 349 43.07 5.70 -4.16
CA MET A 349 43.81 6.26 -5.30
C MET A 349 44.80 7.35 -4.89
N LEU A 350 44.32 8.36 -4.15
CA LEU A 350 45.06 9.61 -3.93
C LEU A 350 45.79 9.64 -2.59
N GLU A 351 45.25 9.01 -1.56
CA GLU A 351 45.77 9.20 -0.20
C GLU A 351 46.62 8.01 0.25
N ARG A 352 46.06 6.79 0.14
CA ARG A 352 46.71 5.58 0.68
C ARG A 352 47.94 5.14 -0.11
N ASN A 353 47.97 5.40 -1.42
CA ASN A 353 49.02 4.92 -2.33
C ASN A 353 49.69 6.04 -3.14
N ALA A 354 49.55 7.29 -2.71
CA ALA A 354 49.97 8.50 -3.43
C ALA A 354 51.41 8.40 -3.96
N GLU A 355 52.34 7.98 -3.09
CA GLU A 355 53.78 7.92 -3.39
C GLU A 355 54.10 6.88 -4.47
N LYS A 356 53.48 5.70 -4.39
CA LYS A 356 53.70 4.62 -5.36
C LYS A 356 53.12 4.98 -6.74
N TRP A 357 51.97 5.66 -6.78
CA TRP A 357 51.42 6.15 -8.03
C TRP A 357 52.23 7.31 -8.62
N ALA A 358 52.78 8.19 -7.79
CA ALA A 358 53.70 9.24 -8.25
C ALA A 358 54.95 8.62 -8.91
N GLN A 359 55.51 7.56 -8.33
CA GLN A 359 56.64 6.83 -8.90
C GLN A 359 56.27 6.15 -10.23
N LYS A 360 55.14 5.43 -10.31
CA LYS A 360 54.65 4.83 -11.57
C LYS A 360 54.37 5.89 -12.64
N ARG A 361 53.79 7.04 -12.29
CA ARG A 361 53.53 8.15 -13.24
C ARG A 361 54.80 8.70 -13.87
N ILE A 362 55.86 8.86 -13.08
CA ILE A 362 57.16 9.34 -13.57
C ILE A 362 57.78 8.29 -14.52
N ALA A 363 57.59 6.99 -14.24
CA ALA A 363 58.12 5.91 -15.05
C ALA A 363 57.34 5.66 -16.35
N GLU A 364 56.02 5.79 -16.34
CA GLU A 364 55.14 5.43 -17.48
C GLU A 364 54.84 6.61 -18.42
N GLY A 365 54.97 7.86 -17.95
CA GLY A 365 54.48 9.05 -18.66
C GLY A 365 52.96 9.20 -18.55
N ILE A 366 52.45 10.42 -18.70
CA ILE A 366 51.01 10.72 -18.53
C ILE A 366 50.38 10.98 -19.89
N ALA A 367 49.36 10.21 -20.26
CA ALA A 367 48.52 10.52 -21.41
C ALA A 367 47.58 11.70 -21.09
N ALA A 368 47.22 12.51 -22.09
CA ALA A 368 46.32 13.65 -21.89
C ALA A 368 44.96 13.25 -21.28
N GLU A 369 44.44 12.08 -21.66
CA GLU A 369 43.21 11.48 -21.12
C GLU A 369 43.29 11.21 -19.60
N ASP A 370 44.46 10.80 -19.10
CA ASP A 370 44.65 10.50 -17.68
C ASP A 370 44.61 11.78 -16.83
N GLN A 371 45.10 12.90 -17.39
CA GLN A 371 45.09 14.20 -16.72
C GLN A 371 43.67 14.77 -16.61
N GLU A 372 42.81 14.51 -17.60
CA GLU A 372 41.39 14.88 -17.57
C GLU A 372 40.64 14.10 -16.47
N LEU A 373 40.83 12.78 -16.40
CA LEU A 373 40.23 11.94 -15.35
C LEU A 373 40.70 12.36 -13.95
N LEU A 374 41.98 12.66 -13.77
CA LEU A 374 42.50 13.16 -12.50
C LEU A 374 41.87 14.51 -12.11
N SER A 375 41.66 15.40 -13.07
CA SER A 375 41.01 16.70 -12.83
C SER A 375 39.53 16.52 -12.45
N LYS A 376 38.83 15.57 -13.09
CA LYS A 376 37.46 15.16 -12.75
C LYS A 376 37.38 14.65 -11.30
N TYR A 377 38.32 13.81 -10.86
CA TYR A 377 38.29 13.26 -9.49
C TYR A 377 38.82 14.22 -8.42
N ALA A 378 39.72 15.13 -8.77
CA ALA A 378 40.15 16.20 -7.86
C ALA A 378 39.02 17.19 -7.55
N SER A 379 38.11 17.42 -8.50
CA SER A 379 36.95 18.31 -8.37
C SER A 379 35.72 17.67 -7.75
N LEU A 380 35.69 16.33 -7.60
CA LEU A 380 34.69 15.63 -6.81
C LEU A 380 34.82 16.02 -5.33
N LYS A 381 33.89 16.86 -4.87
CA LYS A 381 33.70 17.17 -3.46
C LYS A 381 33.22 15.90 -2.75
N LEU A 382 33.90 15.56 -1.66
CA LEU A 382 33.39 14.64 -0.66
C LEU A 382 32.52 15.52 0.24
N GLU A 383 31.22 15.54 0.02
CA GLU A 383 30.28 16.24 0.91
C GLU A 383 29.97 15.41 2.16
#